data_AF-Q1EL62-F1
#
_entry.id   AF-Q1EL62-F1
#
_cell.length_a   1.000
_cell.length_b   1.000
_cell.length_c   1.000
_cell.angle_alpha   90.00
_cell.angle_beta   90.00
_cell.angle_gamma   90.00
#
_symmetry.space_group_name_H-M   'P 1'
#
loop_
_entity.id
_entity.type
_entity.pdbx_description
1 polymer ?
#
loop_
_entity_poly.entity_id
_entity_poly.type
_entity_poly.pdbx_seq_one_letter_code
_entity_poly.pdbx_strand_id
1 'polypeptide(L)'
;MASCRSKYVSFPRRRRAFFSDKGDKRMIWFTSDTHFGHENVLKFTDRPWETIQQMNSVIVANINARVGMNDELYILGDFSFKMTAQDAYGLRKKITCKKVHLVPGNHDKDWTQPAVSRAFITEPPICVLKIDGQKIVMSHFPMADWQSMSHGSWHLHGHIHSSGGAYNEFNRKQGLLRYDVGVDANACAPVSLDELRAWFSGVGEPCGRVKWPWWVNQTGDRQVERELAAYKRERAN
;
A
#
# COMPACT_ATOMS: atom_id res chain seq x y z
N MET A 1 -4.04 -40.82 -7.91
CA MET A 1 -5.21 -40.00 -8.29
C MET A 1 -5.87 -39.51 -7.01
N ALA A 2 -5.68 -38.25 -6.65
CA ALA A 2 -6.40 -37.61 -5.55
C ALA A 2 -6.80 -36.20 -6.03
N SER A 3 -8.11 -36.00 -6.03
CA SER A 3 -8.85 -34.88 -6.60
C SER A 3 -8.50 -33.55 -5.90
N CYS A 4 -7.99 -32.60 -6.68
CA CYS A 4 -7.90 -31.20 -6.29
C CYS A 4 -9.31 -30.59 -6.30
N ARG A 5 -9.90 -30.38 -5.12
CA ARG A 5 -11.14 -29.61 -4.99
C ARG A 5 -10.81 -28.13 -5.01
N SER A 6 -11.07 -27.50 -6.15
CA SER A 6 -11.06 -26.06 -6.30
C SER A 6 -12.04 -25.41 -5.32
N LYS A 7 -11.53 -24.59 -4.40
CA LYS A 7 -12.34 -23.66 -3.60
C LYS A 7 -12.41 -22.34 -4.35
N TYR A 8 -13.25 -22.28 -5.39
CA TYR A 8 -13.68 -21.01 -5.95
C TYR A 8 -14.52 -20.27 -4.90
N VAL A 9 -13.92 -19.23 -4.30
CA VAL A 9 -14.69 -18.22 -3.56
C VAL A 9 -15.48 -17.43 -4.58
N SER A 10 -16.80 -17.56 -4.53
CA SER A 10 -17.75 -16.85 -5.37
C SER A 10 -17.59 -15.34 -5.19
N PHE A 11 -17.27 -14.63 -6.28
CA PHE A 11 -17.37 -13.18 -6.33
C PHE A 11 -18.83 -12.75 -6.16
N PRO A 12 -19.15 -11.76 -5.30
CA PRO A 12 -20.49 -11.21 -5.26
C PRO A 12 -20.84 -10.56 -6.61
N ARG A 13 -22.05 -10.87 -7.10
CA ARG A 13 -22.64 -10.34 -8.33
C ARG A 13 -22.50 -8.82 -8.42
N ARG A 14 -22.13 -8.35 -9.62
CA ARG A 14 -22.06 -6.95 -10.06
C ARG A 14 -23.14 -6.10 -9.36
N ARG A 15 -22.73 -5.25 -8.41
CA ARG A 15 -23.54 -4.10 -8.04
C ARG A 15 -23.53 -3.17 -9.26
N ARG A 16 -24.72 -2.79 -9.73
CA ARG A 16 -24.88 -1.76 -10.77
C ARG A 16 -24.01 -0.56 -10.39
N ALA A 17 -23.17 -0.12 -11.32
CA ALA A 17 -22.47 1.15 -11.19
C ALA A 17 -23.53 2.24 -11.01
N PHE A 18 -23.68 2.72 -9.78
CA PHE A 18 -24.30 4.02 -9.55
C PHE A 18 -23.31 5.05 -10.07
N PHE A 19 -23.52 5.51 -11.30
CA PHE A 19 -22.88 6.73 -11.77
C PHE A 19 -23.46 7.87 -10.94
N SER A 20 -22.73 8.22 -9.89
CA SER A 20 -22.95 9.43 -9.13
C SER A 20 -22.48 10.59 -10.01
N ASP A 21 -23.42 11.38 -10.50
CA ASP A 21 -23.15 12.69 -11.09
C ASP A 21 -22.63 13.63 -9.98
N LYS A 22 -21.32 13.57 -9.74
CA LYS A 22 -20.59 14.50 -8.88
C LYS A 22 -19.58 15.20 -9.77
N GLY A 23 -19.83 16.47 -10.07
CA GLY A 23 -18.99 17.29 -10.94
C GLY A 23 -17.50 17.11 -10.63
N ASP A 24 -16.72 16.84 -11.69
CA ASP A 24 -15.26 16.73 -11.82
C ASP A 24 -14.41 16.78 -10.53
N LYS A 25 -14.77 15.98 -9.52
CA LYS A 25 -14.01 15.90 -8.27
C LYS A 25 -12.89 14.92 -8.52
N ARG A 26 -11.71 15.46 -8.78
CA ARG A 26 -10.47 14.70 -8.86
C ARG A 26 -10.30 13.83 -7.61
N MET A 27 -10.22 12.52 -7.79
CA MET A 27 -10.03 11.57 -6.70
C MET A 27 -8.54 11.27 -6.50
N ILE A 28 -8.16 10.99 -5.26
CA ILE A 28 -6.79 10.61 -4.89
C ILE A 28 -6.78 9.13 -4.53
N TRP A 29 -5.84 8.41 -5.13
CA TRP A 29 -5.69 6.96 -5.03
C TRP A 29 -4.28 6.59 -4.60
N PHE A 30 -4.15 5.47 -3.92
CA PHE A 30 -2.90 4.94 -3.40
C PHE A 30 -2.76 3.46 -3.75
N THR A 31 -1.55 3.05 -4.12
CA THR A 31 -1.17 1.64 -4.28
C THR A 31 0.33 1.51 -3.99
N SER A 32 0.82 0.29 -3.80
CA SER A 32 2.25 0.00 -3.73
C SER A 32 2.58 -1.39 -4.29
N ASP A 33 3.86 -1.69 -4.49
CA ASP A 33 4.38 -3.05 -4.68
C ASP A 33 3.82 -3.75 -5.91
N THR A 34 3.54 -3.01 -6.99
CA THR A 34 3.02 -3.62 -8.23
C THR A 34 3.99 -4.67 -8.76
N HIS A 35 5.30 -4.48 -8.56
CA HIS A 35 6.34 -5.45 -8.89
C HIS A 35 6.25 -5.97 -10.33
N PHE A 36 5.92 -5.09 -11.26
CA PHE A 36 5.83 -5.47 -12.67
C PHE A 36 7.14 -6.10 -13.14
N GLY A 37 7.04 -7.28 -13.76
CA GLY A 37 8.19 -8.06 -14.23
C GLY A 37 8.86 -8.96 -13.21
N HIS A 38 8.42 -8.94 -11.95
CA HIS A 38 9.02 -9.75 -10.90
C HIS A 38 8.47 -11.18 -10.89
N GLU A 39 8.95 -12.08 -11.75
CA GLU A 39 8.44 -13.48 -11.79
C GLU A 39 8.47 -14.20 -10.44
N ASN A 40 9.50 -13.96 -9.62
CA ASN A 40 9.62 -14.61 -8.32
C ASN A 40 8.54 -14.15 -7.32
N VAL A 41 7.90 -12.98 -7.50
CA VAL A 41 6.84 -12.50 -6.59
C VAL A 41 5.67 -13.48 -6.52
N LEU A 42 5.41 -14.19 -7.61
CA LEU A 42 4.36 -15.22 -7.70
C LEU A 42 4.64 -16.44 -6.81
N LYS A 43 5.87 -16.62 -6.30
CA LYS A 43 6.28 -17.77 -5.49
C LYS A 43 6.19 -17.53 -3.98
N PHE A 44 6.26 -16.27 -3.55
CA PHE A 44 6.37 -15.92 -2.12
C PHE A 44 5.28 -14.96 -1.64
N THR A 45 4.31 -14.64 -2.50
CA THR A 45 3.10 -13.89 -2.16
C THR A 45 1.87 -14.71 -2.55
N ASP A 46 0.68 -14.31 -2.09
CA ASP A 46 -0.58 -14.99 -2.42
C ASP A 46 -1.18 -14.57 -3.79
N ARG A 47 -0.35 -14.02 -4.69
CA ARG A 47 -0.78 -13.60 -6.02
C ARG A 47 -1.18 -14.82 -6.86
N PRO A 48 -2.42 -14.90 -7.38
CA PRO A 48 -2.99 -16.15 -7.89
C PRO A 48 -2.65 -16.44 -9.36
N TRP A 49 -1.63 -15.80 -9.94
CA TRP A 49 -1.33 -15.90 -11.37
C TRP A 49 -0.20 -16.86 -11.65
N GLU A 50 -0.33 -17.60 -12.75
CA GLU A 50 0.70 -18.53 -13.22
C GLU A 50 1.84 -17.82 -13.95
N THR A 51 1.57 -16.67 -14.57
CA THR A 51 2.55 -15.94 -15.37
C THR A 51 2.61 -14.46 -15.00
N ILE A 52 3.80 -13.88 -15.16
CA ILE A 52 4.03 -12.45 -14.89
C ILE A 52 3.25 -11.56 -15.86
N GLN A 53 3.03 -12.01 -17.09
CA GLN A 53 2.26 -11.28 -18.10
C GLN A 53 0.78 -11.18 -17.71
N GLN A 54 0.20 -12.26 -17.15
CA GLN A 54 -1.15 -12.24 -16.59
C GLN A 54 -1.24 -11.28 -15.41
N MET A 55 -0.33 -11.39 -14.43
CA MET A 55 -0.27 -10.47 -13.29
C MET A 55 -0.19 -9.01 -13.73
N ASN A 56 0.78 -8.69 -14.61
CA ASN A 56 0.99 -7.34 -15.10
C ASN A 56 -0.29 -6.78 -15.74
N SER A 57 -0.95 -7.57 -16.58
CA SER A 57 -2.16 -7.16 -17.29
C SER A 57 -3.34 -6.94 -16.34
N VAL A 58 -3.52 -7.81 -15.34
CA VAL A 58 -4.62 -7.72 -14.39
C VAL A 58 -4.43 -6.55 -13.42
N ILE A 59 -3.23 -6.33 -12.89
CA ILE A 59 -2.98 -5.17 -12.00
C ILE A 59 -3.22 -3.86 -12.76
N VAL A 60 -2.75 -3.72 -14.00
CA VAL A 60 -3.05 -2.54 -14.83
C VAL A 60 -4.56 -2.38 -15.05
N ALA A 61 -5.28 -3.47 -15.35
CA ALA A 61 -6.72 -3.44 -15.53
C ALA A 61 -7.44 -3.00 -14.24
N ASN A 62 -7.02 -3.50 -13.08
CA ASN A 62 -7.58 -3.13 -11.78
C ASN A 62 -7.33 -1.65 -11.46
N ILE A 63 -6.14 -1.13 -11.77
CA ILE A 63 -5.85 0.30 -11.62
C ILE A 63 -6.79 1.12 -12.52
N ASN A 64 -6.86 0.81 -13.81
CA ASN A 64 -7.69 1.56 -14.76
C ASN A 64 -9.20 1.43 -14.51
N ALA A 65 -9.65 0.35 -13.86
CA ALA A 65 -11.04 0.17 -13.48
C ALA A 65 -11.48 1.08 -12.31
N ARG A 66 -10.52 1.57 -11.52
CA ARG A 66 -10.79 2.39 -10.32
C ARG A 66 -10.34 3.83 -10.49
N VAL A 67 -9.19 4.04 -11.11
CA VAL A 67 -8.51 5.33 -11.22
C VAL A 67 -8.83 5.96 -12.57
N GLY A 68 -9.56 7.07 -12.55
CA GLY A 68 -9.89 7.84 -13.73
C GLY A 68 -8.66 8.50 -14.37
N MET A 69 -8.80 8.90 -15.64
CA MET A 69 -7.72 9.57 -16.38
C MET A 69 -7.24 10.89 -15.72
N ASN A 70 -8.17 11.60 -15.08
CA ASN A 70 -7.93 12.92 -14.47
C ASN A 70 -7.70 12.86 -12.95
N ASP A 71 -7.70 11.67 -12.35
CA ASP A 71 -7.42 11.45 -10.93
C ASP A 71 -5.92 11.63 -10.62
N GLU A 72 -5.56 11.54 -9.33
CA GLU A 72 -4.17 11.46 -8.88
C GLU A 72 -3.91 10.08 -8.26
N LEU A 73 -2.85 9.42 -8.70
CA LEU A 73 -2.43 8.12 -8.18
C LEU A 73 -1.05 8.22 -7.56
N TYR A 74 -0.93 7.86 -6.30
CA TYR A 74 0.34 7.68 -5.61
C TYR A 74 0.71 6.20 -5.60
N ILE A 75 1.89 5.88 -6.14
CA ILE A 75 2.49 4.56 -6.07
C ILE A 75 3.62 4.63 -5.03
N LEU A 76 3.48 3.91 -3.92
CA LEU A 76 4.42 3.96 -2.80
C LEU A 76 5.57 2.96 -2.95
N GLY A 77 6.15 2.94 -4.14
CA GLY A 77 7.39 2.22 -4.41
C GLY A 77 7.20 0.86 -5.08
N ASP A 78 8.33 0.32 -5.49
CA ASP A 78 8.49 -1.00 -6.11
C ASP A 78 7.55 -1.21 -7.31
N PHE A 79 7.54 -0.24 -8.22
CA PHE A 79 6.71 -0.27 -9.41
C PHE A 79 7.05 -1.47 -10.31
N SER A 80 8.34 -1.74 -10.49
CA SER A 80 8.85 -2.80 -11.36
C SER A 80 10.17 -3.36 -10.87
N PHE A 81 10.42 -4.66 -11.09
CA PHE A 81 11.68 -5.30 -10.73
C PHE A 81 12.14 -6.26 -11.84
N LYS A 82 13.45 -6.39 -12.04
CA LYS A 82 14.08 -7.22 -13.11
C LYS A 82 13.60 -6.92 -14.54
N MET A 83 13.23 -5.68 -14.81
CA MET A 83 12.93 -5.15 -16.16
C MET A 83 13.80 -3.93 -16.44
N THR A 84 13.90 -3.48 -17.69
CA THR A 84 14.51 -2.18 -18.02
C THR A 84 13.59 -1.02 -17.61
N ALA A 85 14.13 0.20 -17.49
CA ALA A 85 13.30 1.38 -17.23
C ALA A 85 12.31 1.65 -18.38
N GLN A 86 12.73 1.38 -19.61
CA GLN A 86 11.93 1.55 -20.82
C GLN A 86 10.75 0.57 -20.87
N ASP A 87 10.97 -0.71 -20.56
CA ASP A 87 9.88 -1.70 -20.53
C ASP A 87 8.88 -1.39 -19.41
N ALA A 88 9.39 -1.00 -18.24
CA ALA A 88 8.56 -0.55 -17.14
C ALA A 88 7.77 0.73 -17.52
N TYR A 89 8.38 1.68 -18.23
CA TYR A 89 7.68 2.85 -18.77
C TYR A 89 6.60 2.44 -19.79
N GLY A 90 6.82 1.37 -20.56
CA GLY A 90 5.81 0.75 -21.40
C GLY A 90 4.58 0.30 -20.63
N LEU A 91 4.75 -0.30 -19.45
CA LEU A 91 3.63 -0.65 -18.56
C LEU A 91 2.98 0.58 -17.93
N ARG A 92 3.77 1.56 -17.50
CA ARG A 92 3.26 2.83 -16.97
C ARG A 92 2.37 3.56 -17.98
N LYS A 93 2.69 3.51 -19.27
CA LYS A 93 1.86 4.09 -20.36
C LYS A 93 0.50 3.40 -20.53
N LYS A 94 0.34 2.17 -20.04
CA LYS A 94 -0.96 1.46 -20.05
C LYS A 94 -1.86 1.88 -18.89
N ILE A 95 -1.33 2.54 -17.86
CA ILE A 95 -2.13 3.15 -16.80
C ILE A 95 -2.71 4.47 -17.33
N THR A 96 -4.03 4.57 -17.40
CA THR A 96 -4.74 5.69 -18.05
C THR A 96 -4.64 7.00 -17.26
N CYS A 97 -4.42 6.91 -15.94
CA CYS A 97 -4.20 8.07 -15.09
C CYS A 97 -2.98 8.87 -15.56
N LYS A 98 -3.18 10.17 -15.79
CA LYS A 98 -2.13 11.08 -16.26
C LYS A 98 -1.21 11.51 -15.12
N LYS A 99 -1.78 11.82 -13.95
CA LYS A 99 -1.04 12.34 -12.80
C LYS A 99 -0.71 11.20 -11.84
N VAL A 100 0.46 10.60 -12.03
CA VAL A 100 0.94 9.50 -11.19
C VAL A 100 2.22 9.92 -10.49
N HIS A 101 2.17 9.89 -9.17
CA HIS A 101 3.28 10.17 -8.27
C HIS A 101 3.95 8.86 -7.85
N LEU A 102 5.27 8.85 -7.79
CA LEU A 102 6.05 7.72 -7.28
C LEU A 102 6.80 8.15 -6.02
N VAL A 103 6.49 7.54 -4.89
CA VAL A 103 7.32 7.60 -3.68
C VAL A 103 8.31 6.43 -3.77
N PRO A 104 9.64 6.65 -3.86
CA PRO A 104 10.59 5.60 -4.22
C PRO A 104 10.62 4.41 -3.25
N GLY A 105 10.58 3.18 -3.80
CA GLY A 105 10.91 1.93 -3.10
C GLY A 105 12.33 1.45 -3.36
N ASN A 106 12.76 0.37 -2.70
CA ASN A 106 14.13 -0.16 -2.83
C ASN A 106 14.42 -0.84 -4.17
N HIS A 107 13.39 -1.23 -4.92
CA HIS A 107 13.54 -1.84 -6.24
C HIS A 107 13.27 -0.88 -7.39
N ASP A 108 12.88 0.36 -7.09
CA ASP A 108 12.67 1.36 -8.11
C ASP A 108 13.96 1.82 -8.76
N LYS A 109 13.83 2.11 -10.05
CA LYS A 109 14.91 2.61 -10.88
C LYS A 109 15.00 4.12 -10.71
N ASP A 110 16.07 4.70 -11.25
CA ASP A 110 16.13 6.13 -11.45
C ASP A 110 15.16 6.55 -12.57
N TRP A 111 14.00 7.08 -12.15
CA TRP A 111 12.96 7.59 -13.04
C TRP A 111 13.20 9.04 -13.50
N THR A 112 14.28 9.69 -13.05
CA THR A 112 14.59 11.07 -13.45
C THR A 112 15.33 11.15 -14.78
N GLN A 113 15.79 10.03 -15.32
CA GLN A 113 16.52 9.95 -16.58
C GLN A 113 15.68 10.47 -17.77
N PRO A 114 16.28 11.20 -18.74
CA PRO A 114 15.54 11.83 -19.84
C PRO A 114 14.62 10.88 -20.63
N ALA A 115 15.00 9.62 -20.81
CA ALA A 115 14.22 8.64 -21.56
C ALA A 115 12.89 8.25 -20.90
N VAL A 116 12.77 8.42 -19.58
CA VAL A 116 11.61 7.98 -18.77
C VAL A 116 11.10 9.06 -17.80
N SER A 117 11.64 10.28 -17.85
CA SER A 117 11.32 11.39 -16.94
C SER A 117 9.84 11.83 -16.94
N ARG A 118 9.08 11.40 -17.97
CA ARG A 118 7.64 11.66 -18.09
C ARG A 118 6.77 10.53 -17.52
N ALA A 119 7.36 9.47 -16.98
CA ALA A 119 6.64 8.33 -16.42
C ALA A 119 5.90 8.70 -15.13
N PHE A 120 6.57 9.46 -14.25
CA PHE A 120 6.08 9.78 -12.92
C PHE A 120 6.43 11.21 -12.52
N ILE A 121 5.66 11.73 -11.56
CA ILE A 121 6.12 12.79 -10.68
C ILE A 121 6.86 12.09 -9.53
N THR A 122 8.20 12.14 -9.53
CA THR A 122 9.00 11.48 -8.49
C THR A 122 8.99 12.31 -7.22
N GLU A 123 8.52 11.72 -6.13
CA GLU A 123 8.45 12.33 -4.81
C GLU A 123 9.70 11.98 -3.97
N PRO A 124 9.95 12.69 -2.85
CA PRO A 124 10.94 12.26 -1.87
C PRO A 124 10.56 10.91 -1.22
N PRO A 125 11.54 10.16 -0.65
CA PRO A 125 11.29 8.86 0.00
C PRO A 125 10.27 8.88 1.17
N ILE A 126 10.09 10.05 1.78
CA ILE A 126 9.01 10.33 2.71
C ILE A 126 8.25 11.55 2.16
N CYS A 127 7.02 11.34 1.73
CA CYS A 127 6.15 12.37 1.16
C CYS A 127 5.01 12.67 2.14
N VAL A 128 4.66 13.94 2.33
CA VAL A 128 3.58 14.35 3.24
C VAL A 128 2.51 15.10 2.47
N LEU A 129 1.29 14.59 2.50
CA LEU A 129 0.10 15.28 2.01
C LEU A 129 -0.67 15.91 3.16
N LYS A 130 -1.28 17.07 2.90
CA LYS A 130 -2.26 17.70 3.78
C LYS A 130 -3.52 17.99 2.98
N ILE A 131 -4.59 17.27 3.26
CA ILE A 131 -5.85 17.33 2.50
C ILE A 131 -6.99 17.48 3.51
N ASP A 132 -7.78 18.54 3.39
CA ASP A 132 -8.93 18.82 4.26
C ASP A 132 -8.59 18.72 5.77
N GLY A 133 -7.41 19.21 6.16
CA GLY A 133 -6.91 19.14 7.54
C GLY A 133 -6.29 17.80 7.93
N GLN A 134 -6.53 16.71 7.18
CA GLN A 134 -5.89 15.41 7.41
C GLN A 134 -4.44 15.42 6.88
N LYS A 135 -3.48 15.02 7.72
CA LYS A 135 -2.09 14.78 7.32
C LYS A 135 -1.88 13.31 6.98
N ILE A 136 -1.22 13.03 5.87
CA ILE A 136 -0.90 11.69 5.40
C ILE A 136 0.60 11.61 5.12
N VAL A 137 1.31 10.77 5.86
CA VAL A 137 2.74 10.50 5.70
C VAL A 137 2.91 9.22 4.90
N MET A 138 3.52 9.32 3.73
CA MET A 138 3.70 8.23 2.80
C MET A 138 5.18 7.88 2.70
N SER A 139 5.50 6.60 2.78
CA SER A 139 6.82 6.06 2.48
C SER A 139 6.65 4.64 1.96
N HIS A 140 7.59 4.13 1.17
CA HIS A 140 7.54 2.73 0.78
C HIS A 140 7.65 1.80 2.01
N PHE A 141 8.58 2.13 2.92
CA PHE A 141 8.83 1.33 4.12
C PHE A 141 7.83 1.64 5.24
N PRO A 142 7.37 0.62 5.98
CA PRO A 142 6.62 0.86 7.21
C PRO A 142 7.53 1.55 8.23
N MET A 143 7.09 2.69 8.74
CA MET A 143 7.81 3.41 9.78
C MET A 143 7.29 3.06 11.16
N ALA A 144 8.19 3.23 12.13
CA ALA A 144 7.83 3.04 13.51
C ALA A 144 6.96 4.16 14.04
N ASP A 145 7.52 5.36 13.97
CA ASP A 145 6.85 6.62 14.26
C ASP A 145 6.87 7.46 12.99
N TRP A 146 5.96 8.41 12.87
CA TRP A 146 5.87 9.30 11.72
C TRP A 146 5.41 10.69 12.12
N GLN A 147 5.60 11.64 11.21
CA GLN A 147 5.31 13.04 11.49
C GLN A 147 3.85 13.23 11.93
N SER A 148 3.66 13.75 13.14
CA SER A 148 2.35 14.02 13.75
C SER A 148 1.51 12.77 14.06
N MET A 149 2.13 11.60 14.25
CA MET A 149 1.43 10.37 14.68
C MET A 149 0.55 10.61 15.91
N SER A 150 1.10 11.25 16.94
CA SER A 150 0.37 11.60 18.17
C SER A 150 -0.73 12.66 18.00
N HIS A 151 -0.92 13.18 16.78
CA HIS A 151 -1.94 14.18 16.44
C HIS A 151 -2.85 13.67 15.31
N GLY A 152 -2.94 12.34 15.11
CA GLY A 152 -3.90 11.72 14.20
C GLY A 152 -3.50 11.70 12.72
N SER A 153 -2.22 11.93 12.38
CA SER A 153 -1.78 11.74 10.99
C SER A 153 -1.77 10.26 10.62
N TRP A 154 -2.05 9.98 9.35
CA TRP A 154 -2.03 8.61 8.83
C TRP A 154 -0.66 8.29 8.25
N HIS A 155 -0.25 7.03 8.36
CA HIS A 155 0.89 6.51 7.65
C HIS A 155 0.47 5.48 6.61
N LEU A 156 0.78 5.75 5.34
CA LEU A 156 0.56 4.81 4.24
C LEU A 156 1.92 4.24 3.80
N HIS A 157 1.97 2.93 3.60
CA HIS A 157 3.18 2.25 3.14
C HIS A 157 2.89 1.03 2.27
N GLY A 158 3.95 0.36 1.81
CA GLY A 158 3.92 -0.93 1.13
C GLY A 158 4.95 -1.88 1.71
N HIS A 159 5.76 -2.50 0.85
CA HIS A 159 7.00 -3.25 1.14
C HIS A 159 6.81 -4.61 1.82
N ILE A 160 5.87 -4.74 2.74
CA ILE A 160 5.79 -5.91 3.63
C ILE A 160 5.08 -7.12 3.00
N HIS A 161 4.46 -6.95 1.82
CA HIS A 161 3.70 -7.99 1.13
C HIS A 161 2.70 -8.71 2.05
N SER A 162 1.92 -7.96 2.83
CA SER A 162 1.00 -8.58 3.78
C SER A 162 -0.06 -9.41 3.05
N SER A 163 -0.31 -10.61 3.58
CA SER A 163 -1.31 -11.54 3.05
C SER A 163 -2.72 -11.00 3.32
N GLY A 164 -3.28 -10.32 2.32
CA GLY A 164 -4.60 -9.69 2.41
C GLY A 164 -4.70 -8.62 3.51
N GLY A 165 -5.93 -8.34 3.93
CA GLY A 165 -6.22 -7.20 4.82
C GLY A 165 -5.88 -7.41 6.32
N ALA A 166 -5.31 -8.56 6.71
CA ALA A 166 -5.13 -8.91 8.12
C ALA A 166 -4.23 -7.91 8.87
N TYR A 167 -3.12 -7.51 8.25
CA TYR A 167 -2.20 -6.52 8.81
C TYR A 167 -2.90 -5.18 9.08
N ASN A 168 -3.64 -4.68 8.08
CA ASN A 168 -4.41 -3.45 8.22
C ASN A 168 -5.47 -3.56 9.31
N GLU A 169 -6.18 -4.68 9.37
CA GLU A 169 -7.21 -4.95 10.39
C GLU A 169 -6.61 -4.93 11.81
N PHE A 170 -5.45 -5.54 12.02
CA PHE A 170 -4.77 -5.50 13.32
C PHE A 170 -4.26 -4.10 13.66
N ASN A 171 -3.77 -3.31 12.70
CA ASN A 171 -3.44 -1.90 12.94
C ASN A 171 -4.70 -1.12 13.38
N ARG A 172 -5.84 -1.30 12.70
CA ARG A 172 -7.11 -0.63 13.06
C ARG A 172 -7.57 -0.99 14.48
N LYS A 173 -7.55 -2.28 14.83
CA LYS A 173 -8.00 -2.79 16.14
C LYS A 173 -7.20 -2.24 17.33
N GLN A 174 -5.92 -1.93 17.13
CA GLN A 174 -5.04 -1.39 18.18
C GLN A 174 -4.93 0.15 18.14
N GLY A 175 -5.74 0.81 17.32
CA GLY A 175 -5.73 2.27 17.17
C GLY A 175 -4.55 2.83 16.37
N LEU A 176 -3.79 1.99 15.67
CA LEU A 176 -2.64 2.42 14.88
C LEU A 176 -3.10 2.94 13.52
N LEU A 177 -2.91 4.25 13.28
CA LEU A 177 -3.28 4.92 12.03
C LEU A 177 -2.28 4.64 10.90
N ARG A 178 -2.01 3.37 10.63
CA ARG A 178 -1.08 2.88 9.62
C ARG A 178 -1.77 1.89 8.69
N TYR A 179 -1.53 2.01 7.38
CA TYR A 179 -2.17 1.20 6.36
C TYR A 179 -1.20 0.80 5.25
N ASP A 180 -1.14 -0.49 4.97
CA ASP A 180 -0.47 -1.09 3.82
C ASP A 180 -1.36 -0.93 2.58
N VAL A 181 -0.93 -0.07 1.64
CA VAL A 181 -1.58 0.17 0.35
C VAL A 181 -1.02 -0.73 -0.76
N GLY A 182 -0.14 -1.68 -0.42
CA GLY A 182 0.38 -2.69 -1.32
C GLY A 182 -0.70 -3.51 -1.99
N VAL A 183 -0.46 -3.92 -3.24
CA VAL A 183 -1.42 -4.73 -4.01
C VAL A 183 -1.80 -6.04 -3.32
N ASP A 184 -0.86 -6.63 -2.56
CA ASP A 184 -1.08 -7.90 -1.85
C ASP A 184 -2.08 -7.76 -0.69
N ALA A 185 -2.10 -6.60 -0.04
CA ALA A 185 -3.03 -6.29 1.03
C ALA A 185 -4.44 -5.91 0.53
N ASN A 186 -4.57 -5.49 -0.73
CA ASN A 186 -5.75 -4.78 -1.24
C ASN A 186 -6.37 -5.41 -2.51
N ALA A 187 -6.37 -6.75 -2.58
CA ALA A 187 -6.95 -7.51 -3.71
C ALA A 187 -6.42 -7.06 -5.08
N CYS A 188 -5.15 -6.64 -5.12
CA CYS A 188 -4.46 -6.14 -6.30
C CYS A 188 -5.13 -4.92 -6.96
N ALA A 189 -5.71 -4.03 -6.16
CA ALA A 189 -6.35 -2.81 -6.63
C ALA A 189 -5.96 -1.59 -5.77
N PRO A 190 -5.92 -0.37 -6.34
CA PRO A 190 -5.69 0.85 -5.58
C PRO A 190 -6.78 1.11 -4.55
N VAL A 191 -6.43 1.81 -3.46
CA VAL A 191 -7.37 2.31 -2.45
C VAL A 191 -7.53 3.83 -2.57
N SER A 192 -8.75 4.33 -2.47
CA SER A 192 -9.03 5.76 -2.53
C SER A 192 -8.85 6.45 -1.18
N LEU A 193 -8.64 7.76 -1.21
CA LEU A 193 -8.66 8.61 -0.02
C LEU A 193 -9.97 8.46 0.79
N ASP A 194 -11.11 8.33 0.12
CA ASP A 194 -12.41 8.19 0.78
C ASP A 194 -12.57 6.81 1.45
N GLU A 195 -12.02 5.75 0.87
CA GLU A 195 -11.93 4.45 1.54
C GLU A 195 -11.03 4.50 2.77
N LEU A 196 -9.90 5.18 2.70
CA LEU A 196 -9.02 5.38 3.86
C LEU A 196 -9.71 6.22 4.94
N ARG A 197 -10.48 7.26 4.58
CA ARG A 197 -11.32 8.02 5.51
C ARG A 197 -12.32 7.12 6.21
N ALA A 198 -13.07 6.31 5.44
CA ALA A 198 -14.02 5.36 6.00
C ALA A 198 -13.32 4.35 6.92
N TRP A 199 -12.17 3.83 6.51
CA TRP A 199 -11.37 2.88 7.28
C TRP A 199 -10.94 3.46 8.63
N PHE A 200 -10.30 4.64 8.63
CA PHE A 200 -9.79 5.26 9.85
C PHE A 200 -10.88 5.88 10.72
N SER A 201 -12.07 6.19 10.19
CA SER A 201 -13.22 6.57 11.02
C SER A 201 -13.69 5.46 11.97
N GLY A 202 -13.33 4.20 11.67
CA GLY A 202 -13.57 3.05 12.56
C GLY A 202 -12.55 2.90 13.69
N VAL A 203 -11.55 3.80 13.79
CA VAL A 203 -10.61 3.83 14.91
C VAL A 203 -11.19 4.70 16.02
N GLY A 204 -11.53 4.09 17.15
CA GLY A 204 -12.13 4.80 18.29
C GLY A 204 -11.16 5.78 18.96
N GLU A 205 -10.01 5.27 19.42
CA GLU A 205 -8.94 6.08 20.03
C GLU A 205 -7.62 5.80 19.29
N PRO A 206 -7.07 6.77 18.55
CA PRO A 206 -5.77 6.64 17.93
C PRO A 206 -4.67 6.45 18.97
N CYS A 207 -3.73 5.54 18.71
CA CYS A 207 -2.57 5.38 19.57
C CYS A 207 -1.72 6.66 19.56
N GLY A 208 -1.15 7.01 20.72
CA GLY A 208 -0.21 8.11 20.83
C GLY A 208 1.16 7.81 20.20
N ARG A 209 2.18 8.56 20.64
CA ARG A 209 3.57 8.35 20.20
C ARG A 209 4.01 6.90 20.47
N VAL A 210 4.83 6.37 19.56
CA VAL A 210 5.55 5.11 19.76
C VAL A 210 6.23 5.08 21.12
N LYS A 211 6.03 3.97 21.85
CA LYS A 211 6.79 3.63 23.03
C LYS A 211 7.76 2.51 22.69
N TRP A 212 9.06 2.80 22.70
CA TRP A 212 10.11 1.87 22.25
C TRP A 212 10.05 0.47 22.91
N PRO A 213 9.65 0.26 24.19
CA PRO A 213 9.61 -1.10 24.76
C PRO A 213 8.59 -2.03 24.08
N TRP A 214 7.62 -1.48 23.36
CA TRP A 214 6.61 -2.25 22.62
C TRP A 214 7.03 -2.51 21.17
N TRP A 215 8.20 -2.03 20.78
CA TRP A 215 8.77 -2.13 19.44
C TRP A 215 10.09 -2.93 19.41
N VAL A 216 10.72 -3.08 20.57
CA VAL A 216 11.93 -3.88 20.73
C VAL A 216 11.54 -5.35 20.91
N ASN A 217 12.41 -6.25 20.41
CA ASN A 217 12.27 -7.70 20.26
C ASN A 217 11.65 -8.19 18.94
N GLN A 218 12.25 -7.78 17.81
CA GLN A 218 11.83 -8.26 16.49
C GLN A 218 12.29 -9.69 16.17
N THR A 219 13.23 -10.24 16.95
CA THR A 219 13.73 -11.61 16.77
C THR A 219 12.90 -12.66 17.52
N GLY A 220 11.99 -12.25 18.41
CA GLY A 220 11.28 -13.16 19.29
C GLY A 220 12.18 -13.81 20.35
N ASP A 221 13.27 -13.13 20.74
CA ASP A 221 14.16 -13.59 21.79
C ASP A 221 13.40 -13.63 23.13
N ARG A 222 13.39 -14.80 23.77
CA ARG A 222 12.63 -15.05 25.00
C ARG A 222 13.20 -14.33 26.20
N GLN A 223 14.52 -14.13 26.26
CA GLN A 223 15.15 -13.39 27.35
C GLN A 223 14.77 -11.91 27.23
N VAL A 224 14.93 -11.33 26.04
CA VAL A 224 14.52 -9.95 25.78
C VAL A 224 13.04 -9.76 26.05
N GLU A 225 12.18 -10.71 25.67
CA GLU A 225 10.74 -10.65 25.97
C GLU A 225 10.45 -10.57 27.48
N ARG A 226 11.14 -11.39 28.29
CA ARG A 226 11.00 -11.37 29.77
C ARG A 226 11.47 -10.06 30.38
N GLU A 227 12.62 -9.55 29.93
CA GLU A 227 13.20 -8.28 30.39
C GLU A 227 12.29 -7.10 30.02
N LEU A 228 11.77 -7.06 28.79
CA LEU A 228 10.79 -6.05 28.37
C LEU A 228 9.48 -6.15 29.16
N ALA A 229 9.00 -7.35 29.46
CA ALA A 229 7.80 -7.54 30.27
C ALA A 229 7.99 -7.00 31.70
N ALA A 230 9.17 -7.20 32.29
CA ALA A 230 9.53 -6.61 33.59
C ALA A 230 9.57 -5.07 33.49
N TYR A 231 10.28 -4.53 32.50
CA TYR A 231 10.38 -3.08 32.27
C TYR A 231 9.01 -2.41 32.09
N LYS A 232 8.12 -3.02 31.31
CA LYS A 232 6.75 -2.50 31.08
C LYS A 232 5.93 -2.43 32.36
N ARG A 233 6.08 -3.41 33.27
CA ARG A 233 5.38 -3.40 34.57
C ARG A 233 5.89 -2.30 35.48
N GLU A 234 7.20 -2.11 35.58
CA GLU A 234 7.81 -1.07 36.42
C GLU A 234 7.42 0.35 35.98
N ARG A 235 7.19 0.57 34.69
CA ARG A 235 6.82 1.88 34.11
C ARG A 235 5.31 2.12 34.01
N ALA A 236 4.49 1.13 34.34
CA ALA A 236 3.04 1.26 34.38
C ALA A 236 2.53 1.69 35.77
N ASN A 237 3.37 1.58 36.80
CA ASN A 237 3.19 2.13 38.14
C ASN A 237 3.82 3.52 38.26
#